data_AF-A0A4R5AEU8-F1
#
_entry.id   AF-A0A4R5AEU8-F1
#
_cell.length_a   1.000
_cell.length_b   1.000
_cell.length_c   1.000
_cell.angle_alpha   90.00
_cell.angle_beta   90.00
_cell.angle_gamma   90.00
#
_symmetry.space_group_name_H-M   'P 1'
#
loop_
_entity.id
_entity.type
_entity.pdbx_description
1 polymer ?
#
loop_
_entity_poly.entity_id
_entity_poly.type
_entity_poly.pdbx_seq_one_letter_code
_entity_poly.pdbx_strand_id
1 'polypeptide(L)'
;MRLISAALALGGVALVSLPAVAAADTPANPNCLGVVTAQRAVAHHDLGDHASSQEEPRLGLGNVTRLILGEDAHIGDFGAFLGEIDGDDATHCP
;
A
#
# COMPACT_ATOMS: atom_id res chain seq x y z
N MET A 1 -15.48 23.30 -66.28
CA MET A 1 -15.10 21.88 -66.07
C MET A 1 -14.33 21.78 -64.75
N ARG A 2 -14.19 20.57 -64.20
CA ARG A 2 -13.65 20.27 -62.85
C ARG A 2 -12.14 20.53 -62.72
N LEU A 3 -11.60 20.14 -61.54
CA LEU A 3 -10.35 20.54 -60.88
C LEU A 3 -10.57 21.81 -60.01
N ILE A 4 -10.13 21.88 -58.75
CA ILE A 4 -9.40 20.88 -57.94
C ILE A 4 -9.94 20.82 -56.48
N SER A 5 -9.29 20.04 -55.61
CA SER A 5 -9.79 19.45 -54.36
C SER A 5 -9.26 20.11 -53.07
N ALA A 6 -9.98 19.87 -51.98
CA ALA A 6 -9.72 20.28 -50.59
C ALA A 6 -8.26 20.21 -50.10
N ALA A 7 -7.81 21.30 -49.46
CA ALA A 7 -6.66 21.29 -48.56
C ALA A 7 -7.11 20.88 -47.15
N LEU A 8 -7.21 19.57 -46.91
CA LEU A 8 -7.45 19.03 -45.57
C LEU A 8 -6.16 19.19 -44.75
N ALA A 9 -6.12 20.15 -43.84
CA ALA A 9 -4.94 20.39 -43.00
C ALA A 9 -4.71 19.16 -42.08
N LEU A 10 -3.61 18.44 -42.30
CA LEU A 10 -3.14 17.39 -41.39
C LEU A 10 -2.61 18.04 -40.10
N GLY A 11 -3.52 18.40 -39.20
CA GLY A 11 -3.19 18.67 -37.80
C GLY A 11 -2.73 17.37 -37.15
N GLY A 12 -1.42 17.14 -37.13
CA GLY A 12 -0.83 15.94 -36.55
C GLY A 12 -1.19 15.81 -35.07
N VAL A 13 -1.98 14.79 -34.74
CA VAL A 13 -2.25 14.43 -33.34
C VAL A 13 -0.96 13.88 -32.75
N ALA A 14 -0.27 14.71 -31.97
CA ALA A 14 0.84 14.26 -31.14
C ALA A 14 0.28 13.29 -30.09
N LEU A 15 0.42 11.99 -30.35
CA LEU A 15 0.17 10.93 -29.37
C LEU A 15 1.23 11.05 -28.27
N VAL A 16 0.93 11.87 -27.26
CA VAL A 16 1.74 11.95 -26.04
C VAL A 16 1.66 10.59 -25.37
N SER A 17 2.77 9.85 -25.43
CA SER A 17 2.92 8.58 -24.73
C SER A 17 2.96 8.84 -23.22
N LEU A 18 1.78 8.84 -22.60
CA LEU A 18 1.67 8.82 -21.15
C LEU A 18 2.43 7.59 -20.63
N PRO A 19 3.28 7.73 -19.59
CA PRO A 19 3.90 6.57 -18.98
C PRO A 19 2.79 5.65 -18.48
N ALA A 20 2.87 4.37 -18.83
CA ALA A 20 1.97 3.38 -18.28
C ALA A 20 2.16 3.39 -16.76
N VAL A 21 1.08 3.70 -16.03
CA VAL A 21 1.07 3.50 -14.58
C VAL A 21 1.21 2.00 -14.35
N ALA A 22 2.40 1.59 -13.93
CA ALA A 22 2.62 0.24 -13.46
C ALA A 22 1.68 0.03 -12.28
N ALA A 23 0.68 -0.84 -12.45
CA ALA A 23 -0.12 -1.29 -11.33
C ALA A 23 0.83 -2.01 -10.38
N ALA A 24 0.92 -1.54 -9.14
CA ALA A 24 1.59 -2.30 -8.10
C ALA A 24 0.87 -3.65 -7.93
N ASP A 25 1.63 -4.72 -7.75
CA ASP A 25 1.05 -6.03 -7.50
C ASP A 25 0.15 -5.99 -6.26
N THR A 26 -0.95 -6.73 -6.29
CA THR A 26 -1.82 -6.83 -5.12
C THR A 26 -1.10 -7.64 -4.06
N PRO A 27 -0.92 -7.14 -2.82
CA PRO A 27 -0.27 -7.90 -1.75
C PRO A 27 -0.98 -9.25 -1.57
N ALA A 28 -0.24 -10.29 -1.19
CA ALA A 28 -0.85 -11.59 -0.90
C ALA A 28 -1.94 -11.46 0.19
N ASN A 29 -1.65 -10.67 1.23
CA ASN A 29 -2.54 -10.48 2.35
C ASN A 29 -2.80 -8.98 2.64
N PRO A 30 -3.61 -8.28 1.81
CA PRO A 30 -3.68 -6.82 1.81
C PRO A 30 -4.26 -6.20 3.10
N ASN A 31 -4.97 -7.01 3.90
CA ASN A 31 -5.73 -6.56 5.06
C ASN A 31 -5.12 -6.96 6.41
N CYS A 32 -4.06 -7.79 6.46
CA CYS A 32 -3.61 -8.40 7.74
C CYS A 32 -3.34 -7.36 8.83
N LEU A 33 -2.70 -6.23 8.50
CA LEU A 33 -2.35 -5.25 9.53
C LEU A 33 -3.62 -4.72 10.23
N GLY A 34 -4.70 -4.50 9.48
CA GLY A 34 -5.99 -4.13 10.06
C GLY A 34 -6.59 -5.24 10.91
N VAL A 35 -6.48 -6.50 10.46
CA VAL A 35 -6.98 -7.69 11.18
C VAL A 35 -6.26 -7.89 12.51
N VAL A 36 -4.92 -8.02 12.51
CA VAL A 36 -4.15 -8.28 13.74
C VAL A 36 -4.19 -7.10 14.71
N THR A 37 -4.19 -5.87 14.20
CA THR A 37 -4.33 -4.68 15.06
C THR A 37 -5.71 -4.63 15.71
N ALA A 38 -6.78 -4.98 14.98
CA ALA A 38 -8.13 -5.00 15.54
C ALA A 38 -8.32 -6.14 16.56
N GLN A 39 -7.80 -7.33 16.27
CA GLN A 39 -7.77 -8.46 17.21
C GLN A 39 -7.10 -8.08 18.52
N ARG A 40 -5.87 -7.55 18.46
CA ARG A 40 -5.12 -7.07 19.64
C ARG A 40 -5.87 -5.96 20.40
N ALA A 41 -6.44 -5.00 19.69
CA ALA A 41 -7.21 -3.90 20.29
C ALA A 41 -8.42 -4.39 21.10
N VAL A 42 -9.04 -5.50 20.68
CA VAL A 42 -10.17 -6.14 21.37
C VAL A 42 -9.72 -7.06 22.51
N ALA A 43 -8.59 -7.76 22.36
CA ALA A 43 -8.08 -8.69 23.35
C ALA A 43 -7.43 -8.00 24.57
N HIS A 44 -6.62 -6.96 24.32
CA HIS A 44 -5.76 -6.36 25.35
C HIS A 44 -6.06 -4.90 25.68
N HIS A 45 -6.75 -4.19 24.78
CA HIS A 45 -7.06 -2.75 24.89
C HIS A 45 -5.83 -1.83 25.12
N ASP A 46 -4.62 -2.31 24.83
CA ASP A 46 -3.33 -1.72 25.22
C ASP A 46 -2.74 -0.71 24.23
N LEU A 47 -3.18 -0.75 22.96
CA LEU A 47 -2.61 0.03 21.86
C LEU A 47 -2.62 1.55 22.10
N GLY A 48 -3.66 2.06 22.75
CA GLY A 48 -3.79 3.49 23.05
C GLY A 48 -2.76 3.97 24.09
N ASP A 49 -2.56 3.19 25.15
CA ASP A 49 -1.60 3.47 26.21
C ASP A 49 -0.16 3.37 25.68
N HIS A 50 0.13 2.34 24.85
CA HIS A 50 1.44 2.21 24.21
C HIS A 50 1.73 3.31 23.18
N ALA A 51 0.71 3.75 22.42
CA ALA A 51 0.88 4.88 21.50
C ALA A 51 1.12 6.19 22.25
N SER A 52 0.46 6.39 23.40
CA SER A 52 0.57 7.59 24.23
C SER A 52 1.83 7.63 25.10
N SER A 53 2.56 6.52 25.25
CA SER A 53 3.83 6.48 26.01
C SER A 53 5.04 6.98 25.22
N GLN A 54 4.87 7.40 23.97
CA GLN A 54 5.96 7.80 23.07
C GLN A 54 6.07 9.34 23.01
N GLU A 55 7.23 9.89 23.35
CA GLU A 55 7.45 11.36 23.40
C GLU A 55 7.48 12.03 22.01
N GLU A 56 7.90 11.31 20.96
CA GLU A 56 8.10 11.85 19.61
C GLU A 56 7.43 10.96 18.54
N PRO A 57 6.92 11.54 17.43
CA PRO A 57 6.32 10.79 16.32
C PRO A 57 7.31 9.80 15.71
N ARG A 58 6.91 8.52 15.65
CA ARG A 58 7.74 7.45 15.08
C ARG A 58 7.63 7.37 13.55
N LEU A 59 8.61 6.71 12.94
CA LEU A 59 8.64 6.34 11.52
C LEU A 59 7.27 5.78 11.07
N GLY A 60 6.75 6.32 9.97
CA GLY A 60 5.48 5.85 9.41
C GLY A 60 5.53 4.36 9.06
N LEU A 61 4.40 3.66 9.23
CA LEU A 61 4.31 2.20 9.11
C LEU A 61 4.84 1.64 7.78
N GLY A 62 4.69 2.37 6.66
CA GLY A 62 5.27 1.97 5.38
C GLY A 62 6.81 2.02 5.36
N ASN A 63 7.43 2.95 6.07
CA ASN A 63 8.90 3.00 6.20
C ASN A 63 9.39 1.88 7.13
N VAL A 64 8.66 1.61 8.22
CA VAL A 64 8.96 0.48 9.13
C VAL A 64 8.83 -0.86 8.39
N THR A 65 7.80 -1.02 7.57
CA THR A 65 7.59 -2.20 6.71
C THR A 65 8.82 -2.45 5.84
N ARG A 66 9.29 -1.44 5.10
CA ARG A 66 10.47 -1.57 4.22
C ARG A 66 11.76 -1.84 4.97
N LEU A 67 11.96 -1.20 6.11
CA LEU A 67 13.13 -1.42 6.96
C LEU A 67 13.23 -2.85 7.53
N ILE A 68 12.09 -3.54 7.71
CA ILE A 68 12.04 -4.87 8.33
C ILE A 68 11.91 -5.98 7.28
N LEU A 69 11.07 -5.80 6.25
CA LEU A 69 10.72 -6.83 5.26
C LEU A 69 11.33 -6.58 3.87
N GLY A 70 11.97 -5.43 3.63
CA GLY A 70 12.58 -5.06 2.34
C GLY A 70 11.75 -4.05 1.53
N GLU A 71 12.39 -3.38 0.57
CA GLU A 71 11.82 -2.25 -0.18
C GLU A 71 10.50 -2.57 -0.92
N ASP A 72 10.37 -3.80 -1.42
CA ASP A 72 9.21 -4.28 -2.17
C ASP A 72 8.03 -4.70 -1.26
N ALA A 73 8.24 -4.83 0.05
CA ALA A 73 7.23 -5.32 0.98
C ALA A 73 6.06 -4.34 1.14
N HIS A 74 4.84 -4.88 1.31
CA HIS A 74 3.63 -4.11 1.48
C HIS A 74 3.15 -4.15 2.93
N ILE A 75 2.39 -3.12 3.32
CA ILE A 75 1.93 -2.96 4.71
C ILE A 75 1.02 -4.12 5.19
N GLY A 76 0.37 -4.81 4.25
CA GLY A 76 -0.36 -6.06 4.50
C GLY A 76 0.57 -7.19 4.95
N ASP A 77 1.71 -7.37 4.27
CA ASP A 77 2.70 -8.39 4.59
C ASP A 77 3.33 -8.14 5.97
N PHE A 78 3.51 -6.87 6.35
CA PHE A 78 3.94 -6.52 7.72
C PHE A 78 2.93 -6.91 8.78
N GLY A 79 1.62 -6.80 8.49
CA GLY A 79 0.58 -7.31 9.37
C GLY A 79 0.55 -8.83 9.48
N ALA A 80 0.84 -9.55 8.39
CA ALA A 80 0.94 -11.01 8.40
C ALA A 80 2.12 -11.45 9.28
N PHE A 81 3.29 -10.83 9.07
CA PHE A 81 4.49 -11.06 9.86
C PHE A 81 4.28 -10.79 11.35
N LEU A 82 3.64 -9.66 11.72
CA LEU A 82 3.37 -9.34 13.13
C LEU A 82 2.55 -10.42 13.83
N GLY A 83 1.48 -10.93 13.19
CA GLY A 83 0.67 -12.04 13.73
C GLY A 83 1.33 -13.43 13.66
N GLU A 84 2.52 -13.56 13.07
CA GLU A 84 3.36 -14.77 13.17
C GLU A 84 4.32 -14.68 14.37
N ILE A 85 4.82 -13.48 14.69
CA ILE A 85 5.90 -13.27 15.66
C ILE A 85 5.50 -12.67 17.01
N ASP A 86 4.27 -12.18 17.17
CA ASP A 86 3.84 -11.54 18.42
C ASP A 86 3.61 -12.54 19.58
N GLY A 87 3.40 -13.82 19.26
CA GLY A 87 3.21 -14.90 20.22
C GLY A 87 1.89 -14.81 20.99
N ASP A 88 0.89 -14.15 20.42
CA ASP A 88 -0.42 -13.91 21.04
C ASP A 88 -1.51 -14.75 20.34
N ASP A 89 -2.06 -15.74 21.05
CA ASP A 89 -3.10 -16.63 20.51
C ASP A 89 -4.38 -15.88 20.07
N ALA A 90 -4.55 -14.61 20.45
CA ALA A 90 -5.67 -13.77 20.02
C ALA A 90 -5.49 -13.14 18.62
N THR A 91 -4.25 -13.07 18.11
CA THR A 91 -3.92 -12.45 16.81
C THR A 91 -3.56 -13.51 15.78
N HIS A 92 -4.18 -13.43 14.61
CA HIS A 92 -3.76 -14.22 13.45
C HIS A 92 -4.26 -13.56 12.16
N CYS A 93 -3.50 -13.69 11.08
CA CYS A 93 -4.02 -13.46 9.74
C CYS A 93 -4.38 -14.80 9.07
N PRO A 94 -5.56 -14.93 8.43
CA PRO A 94 -5.94 -16.12 7.65
C PRO A 94 -5.26 -16.18 6.27
#